data_AF-A0A916QRW9-F1
#
_entry.id   AF-A0A916QRW9-F1
#
_cell.length_a   1.000
_cell.length_b   1.000
_cell.length_c   1.000
_cell.angle_alpha   90.00
_cell.angle_beta   90.00
_cell.angle_gamma   90.00
#
_symmetry.space_group_name_H-M   'P 1'
#
loop_
_entity.id
_entity.type
_entity.pdbx_description
1 polymer ?
#
loop_
_entity_poly.entity_id
_entity_poly.type
_entity_poly.pdbx_seq_one_letter_code
_entity_poly.pdbx_strand_id
1 'polypeptide(L)'
;MGNGKISNQLALLDYFRSEKDGKITCERRYYISSLSNNAQILAEAIRGHWGIENQLNWVLDVQFQEDDSRIRKDNAPENLAVIRQIA
;
A
#
# COMPACT_ATOMS: atom_id res chain seq x y z
N MET A 1 -13.76 -3.34 -32.55
CA MET A 1 -13.24 -4.19 -31.46
C MET A 1 -13.59 -3.52 -30.15
N GLY A 2 -14.16 -4.28 -29.20
CA GLY A 2 -15.19 -3.82 -28.28
C GLY A 2 -14.77 -2.81 -27.21
N ASN A 3 -15.60 -1.78 -27.05
CA ASN A 3 -15.67 -0.93 -25.87
C ASN A 3 -16.19 -1.77 -24.70
N GLY A 4 -15.29 -2.48 -24.00
CA GLY A 4 -15.59 -3.14 -22.74
C GLY A 4 -15.92 -2.08 -21.70
N LYS A 5 -17.19 -2.03 -21.28
CA LYS A 5 -17.66 -1.13 -20.22
C LYS A 5 -16.83 -1.43 -18.95
N ILE A 6 -15.99 -0.49 -18.52
CA ILE A 6 -15.27 -0.64 -17.24
C ILE A 6 -16.32 -0.53 -16.13
N SER A 7 -16.63 -1.65 -15.51
CA SER A 7 -17.52 -1.71 -14.35
C SER A 7 -16.69 -1.75 -13.08
N ASN A 8 -16.81 -0.72 -12.24
CA ASN A 8 -16.19 -0.72 -10.92
C ASN A 8 -17.04 -1.54 -9.95
N GLN A 9 -16.39 -2.28 -9.07
CA GLN A 9 -17.00 -3.15 -8.09
C GLN A 9 -16.56 -2.72 -6.69
N LEU A 10 -17.49 -2.83 -5.74
CA LEU A 10 -17.22 -2.65 -4.32
C LEU A 10 -16.86 -4.00 -3.72
N ALA A 11 -15.72 -4.07 -3.05
CA ALA A 11 -15.32 -5.23 -2.28
C ALA A 11 -15.18 -4.88 -0.81
N LEU A 12 -15.53 -5.85 0.02
CA LEU A 12 -15.42 -5.79 1.46
C LEU A 12 -14.40 -6.84 1.90
N LEU A 13 -13.41 -6.42 2.68
CA LEU A 13 -12.43 -7.29 3.29
C LEU A 13 -12.50 -7.14 4.81
N ASP A 14 -12.64 -8.24 5.52
CA ASP A 14 -12.46 -8.29 6.97
C ASP A 14 -10.98 -8.61 7.27
N TYR A 15 -10.32 -7.73 8.01
CA TYR A 15 -8.93 -7.83 8.43
C TYR A 15 -8.88 -8.13 9.93
N PHE A 16 -8.28 -9.28 10.27
CA PHE A 16 -8.09 -9.71 11.65
C PHE A 16 -6.64 -9.53 12.06
N ARG A 17 -6.43 -8.89 13.21
CA ARG A 17 -5.11 -8.74 13.83
C ARG A 17 -5.15 -9.35 15.23
N SER A 18 -4.11 -10.13 15.54
CA SER A 18 -3.86 -10.63 16.88
C SER A 18 -2.81 -9.75 17.57
N GLU A 19 -3.10 -9.31 18.77
CA GLU A 19 -2.18 -8.58 19.64
C GLU A 19 -1.42 -9.54 20.57
N LYS A 20 -0.30 -9.06 21.16
CA LYS A 20 0.57 -9.90 22.00
C LYS A 20 -0.11 -10.43 23.27
N ASP A 21 -1.18 -9.78 23.71
CA ASP A 21 -2.00 -10.15 24.87
C ASP A 21 -3.13 -11.14 24.53
N GLY A 22 -3.22 -11.58 23.27
CA GLY A 22 -4.26 -12.49 22.79
C GLY A 22 -5.56 -11.80 22.38
N LYS A 23 -5.63 -10.46 22.44
CA LYS A 23 -6.77 -9.71 21.91
C LYS A 23 -6.80 -9.79 20.39
N ILE A 24 -7.98 -10.09 19.84
CA ILE A 24 -8.22 -10.08 18.39
C ILE A 24 -9.05 -8.85 18.05
N THR A 25 -8.54 -8.03 17.13
CA THR A 25 -9.27 -6.91 16.55
C THR A 25 -9.70 -7.26 15.13
N CYS A 26 -10.90 -6.86 14.75
CA CYS A 26 -11.42 -6.98 13.39
C CYS A 26 -11.69 -5.58 12.82
N GLU A 27 -11.14 -5.32 11.63
CA GLU A 27 -11.38 -4.11 10.87
C GLU A 27 -12.03 -4.47 9.53
N ARG A 28 -13.02 -3.68 9.12
CA ARG A 28 -13.63 -3.81 7.80
C ARG A 28 -13.09 -2.75 6.86
N ARG A 29 -12.61 -3.17 5.70
CA ARG A 29 -12.08 -2.28 4.66
C ARG A 29 -12.86 -2.43 3.37
N TYR A 30 -13.20 -1.31 2.76
CA TYR A 30 -13.94 -1.25 1.51
C TYR A 30 -13.00 -0.80 0.38
N TYR A 31 -13.02 -1.53 -0.72
CA TYR A 31 -12.20 -1.25 -1.90
C TYR A 31 -13.09 -1.07 -3.12
N ILE A 32 -12.75 -0.11 -3.97
CA ILE A 32 -13.36 0.05 -5.28
C ILE A 32 -12.33 -0.42 -6.31
N SER A 33 -12.71 -1.40 -7.13
CA SER A 33 -11.80 -1.99 -8.11
C SER A 33 -12.47 -2.19 -9.46
N SER A 34 -11.71 -1.98 -10.53
CA SER A 34 -12.09 -2.33 -11.90
C SER A 34 -11.64 -3.74 -12.29
N LEU A 35 -11.05 -4.50 -11.36
CA LEU A 35 -10.68 -5.91 -11.58
C LEU A 35 -11.94 -6.74 -11.85
N SER A 36 -11.74 -7.89 -12.49
CA SER A 36 -12.81 -8.88 -12.65
C SER A 36 -13.35 -9.31 -11.29
N ASN A 37 -14.61 -9.77 -11.23
CA ASN A 37 -15.26 -10.19 -9.99
C ASN A 37 -14.68 -11.52 -9.46
N ASN A 38 -13.44 -11.48 -9.02
CA ASN A 38 -12.70 -12.60 -8.48
C ASN A 38 -12.09 -12.18 -7.15
N ALA A 39 -12.67 -12.71 -6.07
CA ALA A 39 -12.26 -12.40 -4.71
C ALA A 39 -10.79 -12.76 -4.43
N GLN A 40 -10.28 -13.82 -5.05
CA GLN A 40 -8.89 -14.24 -4.86
C GLN A 40 -7.91 -13.25 -5.49
N ILE A 41 -8.13 -12.87 -6.75
CA ILE A 41 -7.28 -11.87 -7.44
C ILE A 41 -7.29 -10.55 -6.68
N LEU A 42 -8.46 -10.13 -6.19
CA LEU A 42 -8.56 -8.90 -5.43
C LEU A 42 -7.84 -9.01 -4.08
N ALA A 43 -7.97 -10.12 -3.36
CA ALA A 43 -7.27 -10.33 -2.09
C ALA A 43 -5.74 -10.35 -2.28
N GLU A 44 -5.25 -10.96 -3.35
CA GLU A 44 -3.84 -10.96 -3.73
C GLU A 44 -3.36 -9.54 -4.06
N ALA A 45 -4.13 -8.78 -4.84
CA ALA A 45 -3.82 -7.39 -5.17
C ALA A 45 -3.80 -6.49 -3.92
N ILE A 46 -4.79 -6.61 -3.03
CA ILE A 46 -4.84 -5.88 -1.76
C ILE A 46 -3.62 -6.23 -0.89
N ARG A 47 -3.30 -7.52 -0.75
CA ARG A 47 -2.13 -7.96 0.03
C ARG A 47 -0.82 -7.47 -0.59
N GLY A 48 -0.69 -7.50 -1.91
CA GLY A 48 0.46 -6.97 -2.62
C GLY A 48 0.62 -5.46 -2.43
N HIS A 49 -0.47 -4.71 -2.43
CA HIS A 49 -0.46 -3.28 -2.14
C HIS A 49 0.06 -2.98 -0.73
N TRP A 50 -0.38 -3.74 0.29
CA TRP A 50 0.18 -3.65 1.65
C TRP A 50 1.68 -4.03 1.72
N GLY A 51 2.16 -4.82 0.78
CA GLY A 51 3.58 -5.13 0.64
C GLY A 51 4.42 -3.88 0.37
N ILE A 52 3.91 -2.91 -0.40
CA ILE A 52 4.62 -1.66 -0.72
C ILE A 52 4.89 -0.86 0.56
N GLU A 53 3.87 -0.67 1.39
CA GLU A 53 4.01 0.08 2.65
C GLU A 53 5.02 -0.58 3.60
N ASN A 54 4.99 -1.91 3.70
CA ASN A 54 5.87 -2.64 4.60
C ASN A 54 7.30 -2.80 4.07
N GLN A 55 7.50 -2.89 2.76
CA GLN A 55 8.81 -3.21 2.16
C GLN A 55 9.53 -1.98 1.60
N LEU A 56 8.79 -1.02 1.06
CA LEU A 56 9.36 0.22 0.53
C LEU A 56 9.31 1.32 1.59
N ASN A 57 8.12 1.74 2.00
CA ASN A 57 7.97 2.93 2.84
C ASN A 57 8.62 2.75 4.21
N TRP A 58 8.42 1.60 4.87
CA TRP A 58 9.14 1.32 6.13
C TRP A 58 10.67 1.41 5.99
N VAL A 59 11.24 0.98 4.87
CA VAL A 59 12.69 1.05 4.64
C VAL A 59 13.11 2.50 4.43
N LEU A 60 12.36 3.28 3.65
CA LEU A 60 12.59 4.71 3.47
C LEU A 60 12.54 5.46 4.82
N ASP A 61 11.49 5.23 5.60
CA ASP A 61 11.25 5.92 6.86
C ASP A 61 12.30 5.54 7.92
N VAL A 62 12.62 4.24 8.06
CA VAL A 62 13.46 3.75 9.16
C VAL A 62 14.94 3.61 8.78
N GLN A 63 15.25 2.97 7.65
CA GLN A 63 16.66 2.73 7.27
C GLN A 63 17.28 3.98 6.67
N PHE A 64 16.55 4.69 5.82
CA PHE A 64 17.04 5.93 5.20
C PHE A 64 16.72 7.19 6.03
N GLN A 65 16.01 7.04 7.16
CA GLN A 65 15.61 8.13 8.06
C GLN A 65 14.96 9.27 7.28
N GLU A 66 14.09 8.93 6.34
CA GLU A 66 13.50 9.89 5.43
C GLU A 66 12.65 10.92 6.19
N ASP A 67 11.86 10.48 7.17
CA ASP A 67 11.05 11.34 8.05
C ASP A 67 11.89 12.36 8.82
N ASP A 68 13.11 12.00 9.21
CA ASP A 68 14.02 12.86 9.98
C ASP A 68 14.88 13.79 9.08
N SER A 69 14.77 13.65 7.75
CA SER A 69 15.57 14.42 6.79
C SER A 69 15.28 15.92 6.85
N ARG A 70 16.35 16.71 7.08
CA ARG A 70 16.31 18.18 7.12
C ARG A 70 16.72 18.84 5.81
N ILE A 71 16.92 18.07 4.75
CA ILE A 71 17.30 18.59 3.44
C ILE A 71 16.10 19.32 2.85
N ARG A 72 16.25 20.62 2.58
CA ARG A 72 15.18 21.51 2.08
C ARG A 72 15.63 22.49 0.99
N LYS A 73 16.88 22.38 0.53
CA LYS A 73 17.48 23.36 -0.39
C LYS A 73 17.31 22.91 -1.84
N ASP A 74 16.81 23.83 -2.67
CA ASP A 74 16.65 23.64 -4.12
C ASP A 74 16.00 22.27 -4.43
N ASN A 75 16.50 21.56 -5.44
CA ASN A 75 15.98 20.25 -5.88
C ASN A 75 16.53 19.06 -5.06
N ALA A 76 17.25 19.32 -3.96
CA ALA A 76 17.85 18.26 -3.16
C ALA A 76 16.81 17.30 -2.54
N PRO A 77 15.63 17.74 -2.07
CA PRO A 77 14.60 16.85 -1.54
C PRO A 77 14.08 15.86 -2.60
N GLU A 78 13.71 16.33 -3.79
CA GLU A 78 13.18 15.42 -4.83
C GLU A 78 14.24 14.47 -5.35
N ASN A 79 15.46 14.98 -5.59
CA ASN A 79 16.57 14.14 -6.07
C ASN A 79 16.88 13.00 -5.11
N LEU A 80 16.90 13.29 -3.80
CA LEU A 80 17.21 12.28 -2.80
C LEU A 80 16.09 11.26 -2.62
N ALA A 81 14.82 11.67 -2.71
CA ALA A 81 13.68 10.77 -2.69
C ALA A 81 13.77 9.73 -3.83
N VAL A 82 14.08 10.18 -5.05
CA VAL A 82 14.25 9.28 -6.21
C VAL A 82 15.44 8.33 -6.00
N ILE A 83 16.58 8.83 -5.54
CA ILE A 83 17.77 8.00 -5.31
C ILE A 83 17.50 6.90 -4.28
N ARG A 84 16.84 7.24 -3.16
CA ARG A 84 16.51 6.27 -2.11
C ARG A 84 15.55 5.18 -2.56
N GLN A 85 14.65 5.50 -3.49
CA GLN A 85 13.71 4.53 -4.05
C GLN A 85 14.37 3.52 -5.02
N ILE A 86 15.58 3.81 -5.51
CA ILE A 86 16.34 2.96 -6.43
C ILE A 86 17.38 2.09 -5.71
N ALA A 87 17.85 2.52 -4.53
CA ALA A 87 18.91 1.87 -3.75
C ALA A 87 18.44 0.58 -3.05
#